data_AF-A0A8T4ZN48-F1
#
_entry.id   AF-A0A8T4ZN48-F1
#
_cell.length_a   1.000
_cell.length_b   1.000
_cell.length_c   1.000
_cell.angle_alpha   90.00
_cell.angle_beta   90.00
_cell.angle_gamma   90.00
#
_symmetry.space_group_name_H-M   'P 1'
#
loop_
_entity.id
_entity.type
_entity.pdbx_description
1 polymer ?
#
loop_
_entity_poly.entity_id
_entity_poly.type
_entity_poly.pdbx_seq_one_letter_code
_entity_poly.pdbx_strand_id
1 'polypeptide(L)'
;MNLREMMKNVDYPFGRFLVSVSAIIAIASTAFAVVILREEDPNAPNPAFLGIPMPILSYFSMTAILTLLILLIKVRLYSAAETAKKTELYVSGAEETAKDFKRSLTLLYAAVVVLIILIPALLFIVPQMWWFISITSFVSGINFSEVIIYLFSRKR
;
A
#
# COMPACT_ATOMS: atom_id res chain seq x y z
N MET A 1 -14.75 -13.07 8.90
CA MET A 1 -14.71 -11.64 9.29
C MET A 1 -14.62 -10.81 8.02
N ASN A 2 -15.63 -9.97 7.77
CA ASN A 2 -15.78 -9.28 6.48
C ASN A 2 -14.91 -7.99 6.46
N LEU A 3 -14.30 -7.61 5.31
CA LEU A 3 -13.40 -6.43 5.23
C LEU A 3 -14.06 -5.16 5.78
N ARG A 4 -15.36 -5.03 5.55
CA ARG A 4 -16.19 -3.93 6.04
C ARG A 4 -16.29 -3.87 7.57
N GLU A 5 -16.31 -5.02 8.23
CA GLU A 5 -16.30 -5.12 9.70
C GLU A 5 -14.92 -4.80 10.27
N MET A 6 -13.85 -5.24 9.58
CA MET A 6 -12.49 -4.92 9.98
C MET A 6 -12.22 -3.40 9.93
N MET A 7 -12.65 -2.73 8.86
CA MET A 7 -12.48 -1.28 8.73
C MET A 7 -13.35 -0.46 9.70
N LYS A 8 -14.43 -1.04 10.23
CA LYS A 8 -15.27 -0.34 11.22
C LYS A 8 -14.58 -0.18 12.56
N ASN A 9 -13.66 -1.07 12.94
CA ASN A 9 -13.02 -1.09 14.26
C ASN A 9 -11.54 -0.68 14.20
N VAL A 10 -11.21 0.26 13.32
CA VAL A 10 -9.84 0.75 13.18
C VAL A 10 -9.85 2.26 13.41
N ASP A 11 -9.37 2.66 14.58
CA ASP A 11 -9.05 4.06 14.84
C ASP A 11 -7.71 4.42 14.18
N TYR A 12 -7.72 5.51 13.40
CA TYR A 12 -6.53 5.95 12.68
C TYR A 12 -5.53 6.58 13.66
N PRO A 13 -4.30 6.04 13.77
CA PRO A 13 -3.38 6.43 14.85
C PRO A 13 -2.58 7.70 14.54
N PHE A 14 -2.66 8.25 13.33
CA PHE A 14 -1.82 9.35 12.86
C PHE A 14 -2.61 10.67 12.69
N GLY A 15 -1.90 11.79 12.72
CA GLY A 15 -2.51 13.11 12.57
C GLY A 15 -2.93 13.44 11.13
N ARG A 16 -3.86 14.40 10.97
CA ARG A 16 -4.34 14.90 9.66
C ARG A 16 -3.20 15.38 8.74
N PHE A 17 -2.09 15.83 9.33
CA PHE A 17 -0.91 16.28 8.61
C PHE A 17 -0.26 15.15 7.80
N LEU A 18 -0.07 13.96 8.40
CA LEU A 18 0.57 12.83 7.72
C LEU A 18 -0.25 12.35 6.52
N VAL A 19 -1.57 12.35 6.64
CA VAL A 19 -2.46 12.03 5.53
C VAL A 19 -2.36 13.04 4.41
N SER A 20 -2.26 14.32 4.75
CA SER A 20 -2.10 15.38 3.76
C SER A 20 -0.79 15.22 2.99
N VAL A 21 0.29 14.90 3.69
CA VAL A 21 1.59 14.57 3.08
C VAL A 21 1.48 13.34 2.19
N SER A 22 0.86 12.25 2.66
CA SER A 22 0.65 11.05 1.84
C SER A 22 -0.20 11.33 0.59
N ALA A 23 -1.26 12.14 0.71
CA ALA A 23 -2.07 12.53 -0.45
C ALA A 23 -1.24 13.31 -1.48
N ILE A 24 -0.42 14.27 -1.03
CA ILE A 24 0.46 15.04 -1.91
C ILE A 24 1.47 14.11 -2.60
N ILE A 25 2.11 13.20 -1.86
CA ILE A 25 3.08 12.25 -2.42
C ILE A 25 2.41 11.30 -3.42
N ALA A 26 1.22 10.79 -3.12
CA ALA A 26 0.47 9.91 -4.03
C ALA A 26 0.14 10.62 -5.35
N ILE A 27 -0.34 11.87 -5.27
CA ILE A 27 -0.69 12.68 -6.45
C ILE A 27 0.57 13.01 -7.26
N ALA A 28 1.63 13.49 -6.61
CA ALA A 28 2.88 13.83 -7.26
C ALA A 28 3.53 12.61 -7.94
N SER A 29 3.60 11.48 -7.24
CA SER A 29 4.11 10.21 -7.76
C SER A 29 3.29 9.73 -8.96
N THR A 30 1.96 9.81 -8.87
CA THR A 30 1.08 9.41 -9.98
C THR A 30 1.21 10.32 -11.19
N ALA A 31 1.24 11.64 -10.99
CA ALA A 31 1.42 12.59 -12.08
C ALA A 31 2.77 12.38 -12.78
N PHE A 32 3.83 12.19 -12.00
CA PHE A 32 5.18 11.91 -12.51
C PHE A 32 5.23 10.61 -13.31
N ALA A 33 4.64 9.52 -12.77
CA ALA A 33 4.56 8.25 -13.47
C ALA A 33 3.81 8.36 -14.80
N VAL A 34 2.67 9.07 -14.82
CA VAL A 34 1.86 9.25 -16.04
C VAL A 34 2.61 10.06 -17.10
N VAL A 35 3.36 11.11 -16.71
CA VAL A 35 4.15 11.90 -17.66
C VAL A 35 5.23 11.03 -18.32
N ILE A 36 6.00 10.28 -17.52
CA ILE A 36 7.08 9.44 -18.04
C ILE A 36 6.55 8.29 -18.89
N LEU A 37 5.47 7.62 -18.46
CA LEU A 37 4.88 6.50 -19.20
C LEU A 37 4.14 6.94 -20.48
N ARG A 38 3.85 8.24 -20.62
CA ARG A 38 3.24 8.80 -21.83
C ARG A 38 4.26 9.12 -22.92
N GLU A 39 5.50 9.42 -22.54
CA GLU A 39 6.60 9.75 -23.47
C GLU A 39 7.26 8.51 -24.09
N GLU A 40 6.70 7.32 -23.87
CA GLU A 40 7.22 6.07 -24.43
C GLU A 40 7.11 6.04 -25.97
N ASP A 41 8.18 5.55 -26.60
CA ASP A 41 8.57 5.74 -28.00
C ASP A 41 7.39 5.71 -29.00
N PRO A 42 7.16 6.79 -29.79
CA PRO A 42 6.07 6.85 -30.76
C PRO A 42 6.18 5.82 -31.90
N ASN A 43 7.35 5.19 -32.07
CA ASN A 43 7.60 4.20 -33.13
C ASN A 43 7.46 2.75 -32.65
N ALA A 44 7.33 2.52 -31.34
CA ALA A 44 7.02 1.18 -30.84
C ALA A 44 5.55 0.87 -31.12
N PRO A 45 5.21 -0.34 -31.63
CA PRO A 45 3.83 -0.79 -31.69
C PRO A 45 3.34 -0.99 -30.25
N ASN A 46 2.87 0.08 -29.63
CA ASN A 46 2.38 0.05 -28.26
C ASN A 46 1.02 -0.65 -28.30
N PRO A 47 0.88 -1.86 -27.75
CA PRO A 47 -0.44 -2.45 -27.59
C PRO A 47 -1.24 -1.46 -26.73
N ALA A 48 -2.36 -0.99 -27.28
CA ALA A 48 -3.30 -0.14 -26.57
C ALA A 48 -4.56 -0.96 -26.31
N PHE A 49 -4.96 -1.05 -25.05
CA PHE A 49 -6.24 -1.65 -24.69
C PHE A 49 -7.25 -0.53 -24.48
N LEU A 50 -8.35 -0.54 -25.23
CA LEU A 50 -9.38 0.52 -25.18
C LEU A 50 -8.82 1.95 -25.39
N GLY A 51 -7.75 2.09 -26.20
CA GLY A 51 -7.10 3.39 -26.45
C GLY A 51 -6.20 3.90 -25.32
N ILE A 52 -5.96 3.10 -24.27
CA ILE A 52 -5.05 3.42 -23.18
C ILE A 52 -3.71 2.69 -23.40
N PRO A 53 -2.56 3.38 -23.29
CA PRO A 53 -1.25 2.74 -23.34
C PRO A 53 -1.12 1.64 -22.28
N MET A 54 -0.70 0.44 -22.67
CA MET A 54 -0.49 -0.69 -21.75
C MET A 54 0.45 -0.40 -20.56
N PRO A 55 1.50 0.43 -20.69
CA PRO A 55 2.33 0.84 -19.55
C PRO A 55 1.54 1.60 -18.48
N ILE A 56 0.66 2.51 -18.89
CA ILE A 56 -0.21 3.29 -17.99
C ILE A 56 -1.25 2.36 -17.33
N LEU A 57 -1.85 1.45 -18.12
CA LEU A 57 -2.80 0.47 -17.59
C LEU A 57 -2.14 -0.46 -16.55
N SER A 58 -0.91 -0.89 -16.83
CA SER A 58 -0.10 -1.71 -15.93
C SER A 58 0.21 -0.97 -14.62
N TYR A 59 0.58 0.31 -14.70
CA TYR A 59 0.80 1.16 -13.53
C TYR A 59 -0.44 1.27 -12.63
N PHE A 60 -1.60 1.59 -13.18
CA PHE A 60 -2.82 1.71 -12.37
C PHE A 60 -3.25 0.36 -11.77
N SER A 61 -3.14 -0.72 -12.54
CA SER A 61 -3.48 -2.07 -12.08
C SER A 61 -2.57 -2.49 -10.92
N MET A 62 -1.25 -2.27 -11.06
CA MET A 62 -0.28 -2.60 -10.02
C MET A 62 -0.47 -1.72 -8.78
N THR A 63 -0.66 -0.42 -8.96
CA THR A 63 -0.96 0.52 -7.86
C THR A 63 -2.22 0.10 -7.10
N ALA A 64 -3.29 -0.30 -7.79
CA ALA A 64 -4.53 -0.75 -7.17
C ALA A 64 -4.34 -2.02 -6.34
N ILE A 65 -3.66 -3.03 -6.89
CA ILE A 65 -3.35 -4.28 -6.19
C ILE A 65 -2.49 -4.00 -4.94
N LEU A 66 -1.42 -3.22 -5.09
CA LEU A 66 -0.55 -2.86 -3.97
C LEU A 66 -1.29 -2.06 -2.90
N THR A 67 -2.13 -1.10 -3.31
CA THR A 67 -2.99 -0.34 -2.39
C THR A 67 -3.86 -1.26 -1.57
N LEU A 68 -4.54 -2.22 -2.19
CA LEU A 68 -5.41 -3.18 -1.48
C LEU A 68 -4.64 -4.09 -0.54
N LEU A 69 -3.49 -4.61 -0.96
CA LEU A 69 -2.64 -5.46 -0.11
C LEU A 69 -2.14 -4.68 1.11
N ILE A 70 -1.61 -3.47 0.91
CA ILE A 70 -1.09 -2.64 1.99
C ILE A 70 -2.24 -2.15 2.90
N LEU A 71 -3.41 -1.86 2.33
CA LEU A 71 -4.61 -1.51 3.08
C LEU A 71 -5.04 -2.65 4.02
N LEU A 72 -5.19 -3.86 3.48
CA LEU A 72 -5.53 -5.07 4.25
C LEU A 72 -4.58 -5.29 5.43
N ILE A 73 -3.30 -5.11 5.15
CA ILE A 73 -2.22 -5.21 6.13
C ILE A 73 -2.36 -4.15 7.22
N LYS A 74 -2.47 -2.86 6.86
CA LYS A 74 -2.57 -1.75 7.82
C LYS A 74 -3.83 -1.87 8.67
N VAL A 75 -4.96 -2.25 8.08
CA VAL A 75 -6.22 -2.51 8.80
C VAL A 75 -6.02 -3.61 9.85
N ARG A 76 -5.37 -4.72 9.49
CA ARG A 76 -5.04 -5.78 10.46
C ARG A 76 -4.14 -5.29 11.58
N LEU A 77 -3.13 -4.49 11.24
CA LEU A 77 -2.15 -4.00 12.20
C LEU A 77 -2.75 -3.01 13.19
N TYR A 78 -3.57 -2.06 12.71
CA TYR A 78 -4.25 -1.11 13.58
C TYR A 78 -5.33 -1.80 14.43
N SER A 79 -6.05 -2.77 13.88
CA SER A 79 -7.02 -3.56 14.67
C SER A 79 -6.32 -4.41 15.75
N ALA A 80 -5.16 -5.00 15.44
CA ALA A 80 -4.35 -5.73 16.41
C ALA A 80 -3.76 -4.81 17.48
N ALA A 81 -3.30 -3.61 17.11
CA ALA A 81 -2.81 -2.59 18.04
C ALA A 81 -3.93 -2.08 18.96
N GLU A 82 -5.14 -1.88 18.45
CA GLU A 82 -6.30 -1.48 19.26
C GLU A 82 -6.70 -2.59 20.24
N THR A 83 -6.64 -3.85 19.81
CA THR A 83 -6.89 -5.01 20.67
C THR A 83 -5.83 -5.12 21.76
N ALA A 84 -4.54 -4.97 21.41
CA ALA A 84 -3.45 -4.98 22.38
C ALA A 84 -3.59 -3.86 23.43
N LYS A 85 -3.94 -2.64 23.00
CA LYS A 85 -4.19 -1.51 23.90
C LYS A 85 -5.38 -1.74 24.84
N LYS A 86 -6.43 -2.44 24.40
CA LYS A 86 -7.57 -2.83 25.24
C LYS A 86 -7.23 -3.96 26.22
N THR A 87 -6.37 -4.90 25.80
CA THR A 87 -5.96 -6.04 26.63
C THR A 87 -4.93 -5.67 27.70
N GLU A 88 -4.01 -4.74 27.41
CA GLU A 88 -3.06 -4.17 28.39
C GLU A 88 -3.77 -3.49 29.57
N LEU A 89 -5.00 -3.01 29.35
CA LEU A 89 -5.83 -2.38 30.37
C LEU A 89 -6.54 -3.38 31.29
N TYR A 90 -6.60 -4.69 30.97
CA TYR A 90 -7.48 -5.61 31.69
C TYR A 90 -6.88 -6.89 32.28
N VAL A 91 -5.86 -7.56 31.76
CA VAL A 91 -5.42 -8.84 32.38
C VAL A 91 -3.94 -9.18 32.13
N SER A 92 -3.31 -9.71 33.19
CA SER A 92 -2.02 -10.41 33.32
C SER A 92 -1.84 -11.66 32.40
N GLY A 93 -2.22 -11.58 31.12
CA GLY A 93 -2.01 -12.60 30.08
C GLY A 93 -1.20 -12.07 28.88
N ALA A 94 -0.37 -11.04 29.13
CA ALA A 94 0.26 -10.20 28.11
C ALA A 94 1.31 -10.91 27.22
N GLU A 95 1.82 -12.08 27.61
CA GLU A 95 2.91 -12.73 26.89
C GLU A 95 2.47 -13.41 25.58
N GLU A 96 1.27 -14.00 25.51
CA GLU A 96 0.80 -14.68 24.29
C GLU A 96 0.34 -13.69 23.22
N THR A 97 -0.40 -12.64 23.62
CA THR A 97 -0.92 -11.62 22.69
C THR A 97 0.18 -10.70 22.16
N ALA A 98 1.19 -10.37 22.97
CA ALA A 98 2.36 -9.62 22.50
C ALA A 98 3.20 -10.42 21.49
N LYS A 99 3.25 -11.76 21.64
CA LYS A 99 3.96 -12.66 20.73
C LYS A 99 3.27 -12.73 19.36
N ASP A 100 1.94 -12.75 19.32
CA ASP A 100 1.17 -12.71 18.08
C ASP A 100 1.22 -11.34 17.40
N PHE A 101 1.19 -10.24 18.16
CA PHE A 101 1.39 -8.89 17.62
C PHE A 101 2.79 -8.73 17.03
N LYS A 102 3.84 -9.13 17.77
CA LYS A 102 5.22 -9.12 17.25
C LYS A 102 5.37 -10.03 16.03
N ARG A 103 4.76 -11.21 16.02
CA ARG A 103 4.80 -12.13 14.87
C ARG A 103 4.09 -11.54 13.65
N SER A 104 2.96 -10.87 13.83
CA SER A 104 2.27 -10.15 12.76
C SER A 104 3.08 -8.98 12.23
N LEU A 105 3.74 -8.22 13.12
CA LEU A 105 4.64 -7.11 12.75
C LEU A 105 5.91 -7.62 12.02
N THR A 106 6.46 -8.75 12.45
CA THR A 106 7.62 -9.39 11.82
C THR A 106 7.25 -9.98 10.47
N LEU A 107 6.07 -10.59 10.33
CA LEU A 107 5.56 -11.05 9.03
C LEU A 107 5.28 -9.87 8.10
N LEU A 108 4.83 -8.73 8.63
CA LEU A 108 4.68 -7.50 7.86
C LEU A 108 6.04 -6.96 7.39
N TYR A 109 6.99 -6.80 8.31
CA TYR A 109 8.32 -6.32 7.97
C TYR A 109 8.96 -7.29 6.96
N ALA A 110 8.83 -8.60 7.16
CA ALA A 110 9.27 -9.60 6.20
C ALA A 110 8.54 -9.50 4.86
N ALA A 111 7.22 -9.27 4.81
CA ALA A 111 6.48 -9.13 3.56
C ALA A 111 6.82 -7.85 2.81
N VAL A 112 7.03 -6.73 3.53
CA VAL A 112 7.47 -5.45 2.96
C VAL A 112 8.92 -5.55 2.51
N VAL A 113 9.79 -6.17 3.29
CA VAL A 113 11.19 -6.44 2.92
C VAL A 113 11.27 -7.41 1.75
N VAL A 114 10.44 -8.44 1.72
CA VAL A 114 10.32 -9.34 0.55
C VAL A 114 9.79 -8.56 -0.64
N LEU A 115 8.78 -7.70 -0.53
CA LEU A 115 8.39 -6.83 -1.66
C LEU A 115 9.53 -5.91 -2.09
N ILE A 116 10.23 -5.30 -1.14
CA ILE A 116 11.37 -4.40 -1.38
C ILE A 116 12.59 -5.13 -1.92
N ILE A 117 12.74 -6.45 -1.73
CA ILE A 117 13.86 -7.26 -2.28
C ILE A 117 13.44 -7.95 -3.57
N LEU A 118 12.21 -8.43 -3.65
CA LEU A 118 11.66 -9.13 -4.81
C LEU A 118 11.43 -8.15 -5.96
N ILE A 119 11.02 -6.89 -5.69
CA ILE A 119 10.95 -5.84 -6.72
C ILE A 119 12.34 -5.63 -7.34
N PRO A 120 13.44 -5.40 -6.58
CA PRO A 120 14.85 -5.45 -7.00
C PRO A 120 15.34 -6.70 -7.71
N ALA A 121 14.99 -7.88 -7.21
CA ALA A 121 15.37 -9.13 -7.86
C ALA A 121 14.67 -9.29 -9.22
N LEU A 122 13.44 -8.78 -9.34
CA LEU A 122 12.72 -8.66 -10.61
C LEU A 122 13.35 -7.58 -11.53
N LEU A 123 14.00 -6.54 -10.97
CA LEU A 123 14.71 -5.49 -11.73
C LEU A 123 15.81 -6.05 -12.63
N PHE A 124 16.41 -7.19 -12.29
CA PHE A 124 17.48 -7.80 -13.09
C PHE A 124 16.99 -8.60 -14.29
N ILE A 125 15.67 -8.87 -14.39
CA ILE A 125 15.12 -9.84 -15.35
C ILE A 125 14.09 -9.19 -16.31
N VAL A 126 13.46 -8.07 -15.93
CA VAL A 126 12.31 -7.50 -16.66
C VAL A 126 12.69 -6.25 -17.48
N PRO A 127 12.13 -6.04 -18.70
CA PRO A 127 12.45 -4.91 -19.58
C PRO A 127 12.41 -3.53 -18.92
N GLN A 128 13.19 -2.61 -19.51
CA GLN A 128 13.66 -1.30 -19.01
C GLN A 128 12.59 -0.27 -18.55
N MET A 129 11.30 -0.59 -18.52
CA MET A 129 10.23 0.30 -18.00
C MET A 129 9.44 -0.31 -16.83
N TRP A 130 9.45 -1.63 -16.67
CA TRP A 130 8.67 -2.29 -15.62
C TRP A 130 9.21 -2.03 -14.22
N TRP A 131 10.50 -1.76 -14.10
CA TRP A 131 11.09 -1.32 -12.84
C TRP A 131 10.52 0.02 -12.38
N PHE A 132 10.40 0.97 -13.31
CA PHE A 132 9.88 2.30 -13.04
C PHE A 132 8.41 2.21 -12.61
N ILE A 133 7.61 1.43 -13.35
CA ILE A 133 6.23 1.14 -12.99
C ILE A 133 6.15 0.53 -11.59
N SER A 134 7.02 -0.43 -11.25
CA SER A 134 7.00 -1.10 -9.96
C SER A 134 7.29 -0.17 -8.79
N ILE A 135 8.33 0.65 -8.88
CA ILE A 135 8.74 1.58 -7.81
C ILE A 135 7.67 2.65 -7.61
N THR A 136 7.23 3.29 -8.70
CA THR A 136 6.23 4.36 -8.62
C THR A 136 4.87 3.85 -8.14
N SER A 137 4.46 2.65 -8.57
CA SER A 137 3.23 2.00 -8.10
C SER A 137 3.29 1.64 -6.62
N PHE A 138 4.47 1.25 -6.12
CA PHE A 138 4.67 0.96 -4.69
C PHE A 138 4.57 2.22 -3.84
N VAL A 139 5.25 3.30 -4.23
CA VAL A 139 5.16 4.60 -3.55
C VAL A 139 3.72 5.09 -3.53
N SER A 140 3.05 5.08 -4.68
CA SER A 140 1.64 5.48 -4.78
C SER A 140 0.74 4.57 -3.95
N GLY A 141 0.93 3.25 -4.00
CA GLY A 141 0.11 2.28 -3.29
C GLY A 141 0.19 2.38 -1.76
N ILE A 142 1.39 2.63 -1.22
CA ILE A 142 1.56 2.90 0.22
C ILE A 142 0.78 4.15 0.62
N ASN A 143 0.88 5.21 -0.16
CA ASN A 143 0.27 6.50 0.20
C ASN A 143 -1.24 6.50 -0.02
N PHE A 144 -1.75 5.88 -1.08
CA PHE A 144 -3.20 5.72 -1.28
C PHE A 144 -3.84 4.88 -0.17
N SER A 145 -3.18 3.80 0.28
CA SER A 145 -3.72 3.01 1.39
C SER A 145 -3.84 3.83 2.67
N GLU A 146 -2.92 4.77 2.92
CA GLU A 146 -2.97 5.67 4.08
C GLU A 146 -4.17 6.61 4.01
N VAL A 147 -4.37 7.25 2.84
CA VAL A 147 -5.50 8.16 2.61
C VAL A 147 -6.83 7.43 2.74
N ILE A 148 -6.93 6.20 2.22
CA ILE A 148 -8.16 5.39 2.31
C ILE A 148 -8.50 5.10 3.78
N ILE A 149 -7.54 4.65 4.59
CA ILE A 149 -7.79 4.35 6.01
C ILE A 149 -8.23 5.60 6.76
N TYR A 150 -7.59 6.74 6.50
CA TYR A 150 -7.99 8.00 7.12
C TYR A 150 -9.43 8.41 6.74
N LEU A 151 -9.80 8.28 5.46
CA LEU A 151 -11.15 8.62 5.02
C LEU A 151 -12.20 7.68 5.63
N PHE A 152 -11.89 6.40 5.79
CA PHE A 152 -12.79 5.43 6.42
C PHE A 152 -12.94 5.65 7.93
N SER A 153 -11.85 5.95 8.63
CA SER A 153 -11.89 6.26 10.07
C SER A 153 -12.59 7.58 10.39
N ARG A 154 -12.51 8.59 9.51
CA ARG A 154 -13.17 9.90 9.70
C ARG A 154 -14.68 9.88 9.42
N LYS A 155 -15.21 8.87 8.72
CA LYS A 155 -16.66 8.73 8.45
C LYS A 155 -17.44 8.16 9.65
N ARG A 156 -16.77 7.92 10.78
CA ARG A 156 -17.38 7.73 12.10
C ARG A 156 -17.64 9.08 12.75
#